data_AF-A0A4Q3S8W3-F1
#
_entry.id   AF-A0A4Q3S8W3-F1
#
_cell.length_a   1.000
_cell.length_b   1.000
_cell.length_c   1.000
_cell.angle_alpha   90.00
_cell.angle_beta   90.00
_cell.angle_gamma   90.00
#
_symmetry.space_group_name_H-M   'P 1'
#
loop_
_entity.id
_entity.type
_entity.pdbx_description
1 polymer ?
#
loop_
_entity_poly.entity_id
_entity_poly.type
_entity_poly.pdbx_seq_one_letter_code
_entity_poly.pdbx_strand_id
1 'polypeptide(L)'
;MSFDRRLTLIHEDVAARGLEGLVPARRYVDPAALQVSAPAAPLRRHPADEAEQESRLLFGERFDVLLEQDGYSFGQAARDGYVGWVPAEALSGPPILPTHRVTALRTYAFSQANIKTTPVGLYSLNALVTIEATEGRFARAARAGWFVAEHLAPIGTGFETDPAGVALRFLGAPYLWGGRESLGLDCSGLVQQALNACGVACPRDTDMQAAMGSAIEAAELTRGDLVFWKGHVGMMLDEARLVHANGHHMATVVEPLAEAIARIDAAGAGQPTAYRRP
;
A
#
# COMPACT_ATOMS: atom_id res chain seq x y z
N MET A 1 -12.89 -2.95 -26.10
CA MET A 1 -11.63 -3.05 -25.34
C MET A 1 -12.01 -3.34 -23.90
N SER A 2 -11.46 -4.38 -23.28
CA SER A 2 -11.66 -4.61 -21.84
C SER A 2 -10.64 -3.75 -21.11
N PHE A 3 -11.11 -2.79 -20.32
CA PHE A 3 -10.25 -1.97 -19.48
C PHE A 3 -9.92 -2.74 -18.19
N ASP A 4 -8.77 -2.46 -17.57
CA ASP A 4 -8.48 -3.00 -16.25
C ASP A 4 -9.31 -2.23 -15.21
N ARG A 5 -10.28 -2.91 -14.60
CA ARG A 5 -11.17 -2.34 -13.58
C ARG A 5 -10.41 -1.78 -12.37
N ARG A 6 -9.20 -2.28 -12.12
CA ARG A 6 -8.37 -1.86 -10.99
C ARG A 6 -7.75 -0.49 -11.23
N LEU A 7 -7.64 -0.05 -12.48
CA LEU A 7 -6.95 1.19 -12.87
C LEU A 7 -7.84 2.18 -13.62
N THR A 8 -9.06 1.77 -13.97
CA THR A 8 -10.00 2.57 -14.76
C THR A 8 -11.17 2.98 -13.89
N LEU A 9 -11.27 4.27 -13.56
CA LEU A 9 -12.29 4.80 -12.65
C LEU A 9 -13.67 4.91 -13.34
N ILE A 10 -14.33 3.76 -13.47
CA ILE A 10 -15.68 3.59 -14.00
C ILE A 10 -16.45 2.60 -13.13
N HIS A 11 -17.72 2.92 -12.84
CA HIS A 11 -18.67 2.03 -12.19
C HIS A 11 -19.96 2.01 -12.99
N GLU A 12 -20.35 0.84 -13.51
CA GLU A 12 -21.48 0.69 -14.42
C GLU A 12 -21.41 1.71 -15.58
N ASP A 13 -22.36 2.64 -15.64
CA ASP A 13 -22.48 3.65 -16.68
C ASP A 13 -21.95 5.04 -16.26
N VAL A 14 -21.23 5.13 -15.13
CA VAL A 14 -20.64 6.38 -14.61
C VAL A 14 -19.11 6.28 -14.63
N ALA A 15 -18.46 7.20 -15.34
CA ALA A 15 -17.00 7.28 -15.43
C ALA A 15 -16.46 8.63 -14.93
N ALA A 16 -15.19 8.66 -14.54
CA ALA A 16 -14.51 9.91 -14.26
C ALA A 16 -14.42 10.81 -15.50
N ARG A 17 -14.52 12.14 -15.32
CA ARG A 17 -14.46 13.15 -16.39
C ARG A 17 -13.29 12.96 -17.35
N GLY A 18 -12.10 12.62 -16.82
CA GLY A 18 -10.89 12.41 -17.61
C GLY A 18 -10.96 11.22 -18.58
N LEU A 19 -11.98 10.36 -18.47
CA LEU A 19 -12.19 9.21 -19.37
C LEU A 19 -13.16 9.53 -20.53
N GLU A 20 -13.66 10.76 -20.62
CA GLU A 20 -14.56 11.20 -21.68
C GLU A 20 -13.89 11.07 -23.06
N GLY A 21 -14.51 10.29 -23.95
CA GLY A 21 -13.95 9.94 -25.26
C GLY A 21 -12.96 8.76 -25.27
N LEU A 22 -12.58 8.24 -24.10
CA LEU A 22 -11.69 7.08 -23.95
C LEU A 22 -12.45 5.81 -23.56
N VAL A 23 -13.40 5.93 -22.64
CA VAL A 23 -14.19 4.80 -22.10
C VAL A 23 -15.67 5.08 -22.30
N PRO A 24 -16.47 4.16 -22.89
CA PRO A 24 -17.91 4.34 -23.04
C PRO A 24 -18.61 4.38 -21.67
N ALA A 25 -19.31 5.49 -21.38
CA ALA A 25 -20.18 5.66 -20.20
C ALA A 25 -21.36 6.57 -20.55
N ARG A 26 -22.49 6.44 -19.84
CA ARG A 26 -23.64 7.34 -20.02
C ARG A 26 -23.42 8.69 -19.36
N ARG A 27 -22.64 8.72 -18.29
CA ARG A 27 -22.37 9.94 -17.52
C ARG A 27 -20.89 10.00 -17.16
N TYR A 28 -20.31 11.17 -17.38
CA TYR A 28 -18.98 11.50 -16.89
C TYR A 28 -19.13 12.53 -15.78
N VAL A 29 -18.39 12.37 -14.68
CA VAL A 29 -18.46 13.25 -13.50
C VAL A 29 -17.05 13.59 -13.00
N ASP A 30 -16.90 14.77 -12.42
CA ASP A 30 -15.66 15.17 -11.76
C ASP A 30 -15.59 14.51 -10.38
N PRO A 31 -14.60 13.63 -10.12
CA PRO A 31 -14.51 12.96 -8.83
C PRO A 31 -14.25 13.95 -7.69
N ALA A 32 -14.88 13.72 -6.55
CA ALA A 32 -14.64 14.48 -5.34
C ALA A 32 -13.36 14.01 -4.65
N ALA A 33 -12.37 14.89 -4.53
CA ALA A 33 -11.14 14.57 -3.82
C ALA A 33 -11.40 14.54 -2.30
N LEU A 34 -11.20 13.38 -1.67
CA LEU A 34 -11.22 13.19 -0.23
C LEU A 34 -9.86 12.66 0.26
N GLN A 35 -9.71 12.58 1.58
CA GLN A 35 -8.51 12.08 2.23
C GLN A 35 -8.86 11.04 3.28
N VAL A 36 -8.05 9.99 3.38
CA VAL A 36 -8.20 8.96 4.41
C VAL A 36 -7.91 9.55 5.79
N SER A 37 -8.89 9.52 6.68
CA SER A 37 -8.79 10.00 8.07
C SER A 37 -8.71 8.87 9.10
N ALA A 38 -9.09 7.64 8.73
CA ALA A 38 -8.78 6.45 9.50
C ALA A 38 -7.27 6.10 9.43
N PRO A 39 -6.66 5.46 10.45
CA PRO A 39 -5.25 5.05 10.38
C PRO A 39 -4.93 4.15 9.16
N ALA A 40 -5.87 3.28 8.82
CA ALA A 40 -5.91 2.53 7.57
C ALA A 40 -7.37 2.19 7.21
N ALA A 41 -7.66 1.98 5.93
CA ALA A 41 -9.02 1.68 5.45
C ALA A 41 -8.99 0.58 4.37
N PRO A 42 -9.88 -0.43 4.41
CA PRO A 42 -9.93 -1.45 3.38
C PRO A 42 -10.42 -0.85 2.05
N LEU A 43 -9.82 -1.29 0.94
CA LEU A 43 -10.33 -1.03 -0.40
C LEU A 43 -10.84 -2.35 -0.98
N ARG A 44 -12.14 -2.41 -1.22
CA ARG A 44 -12.91 -3.63 -1.44
C ARG A 44 -13.44 -3.74 -2.86
N ARG A 45 -13.77 -4.97 -3.28
CA ARG A 45 -14.35 -5.27 -4.58
C ARG A 45 -15.78 -4.73 -4.77
N HIS A 46 -16.58 -4.72 -3.71
CA HIS A 46 -17.98 -4.26 -3.71
C HIS A 46 -18.35 -3.63 -2.34
N PRO A 47 -19.43 -2.84 -2.22
CA PRO A 47 -19.74 -2.05 -1.03
C PRO A 47 -20.40 -2.91 0.07
N ALA A 48 -19.64 -3.81 0.68
CA ALA A 48 -20.09 -4.66 1.77
C ALA A 48 -18.94 -5.04 2.72
N ASP A 49 -19.25 -5.28 3.99
CA ASP A 49 -18.27 -5.60 5.03
C ASP A 49 -17.57 -6.95 4.77
N GLU A 50 -18.29 -7.90 4.17
CA GLU A 50 -17.80 -9.23 3.79
C GLU A 50 -17.11 -9.25 2.41
N ALA A 51 -17.12 -8.13 1.69
CA ALA A 51 -16.50 -8.05 0.37
C ALA A 51 -15.00 -8.29 0.44
N GLU A 52 -14.48 -8.97 -0.58
CA GLU A 52 -13.03 -9.19 -0.72
C GLU A 52 -12.28 -7.86 -0.65
N GLN A 53 -11.31 -7.79 0.26
CA GLN A 53 -10.34 -6.71 0.32
C GLN A 53 -9.30 -6.93 -0.78
N GLU A 54 -9.14 -5.96 -1.66
CA GLU A 54 -8.19 -6.02 -2.78
C GLU A 54 -6.96 -5.15 -2.50
N SER A 55 -7.14 -4.10 -1.72
CA SER A 55 -6.06 -3.23 -1.24
C SER A 55 -6.44 -2.59 0.09
N ARG A 56 -5.60 -1.71 0.59
CA ARG A 56 -5.81 -0.96 1.84
C ARG A 56 -5.22 0.42 1.71
N LEU A 57 -5.98 1.47 1.98
CA LEU A 57 -5.45 2.83 2.01
C LEU A 57 -4.83 3.12 3.38
N LEU A 58 -3.80 3.96 3.41
CA LEU A 58 -3.18 4.45 4.65
C LEU A 58 -3.63 5.87 4.96
N PHE A 59 -3.55 6.26 6.23
CA PHE A 59 -3.87 7.63 6.67
C PHE A 59 -3.19 8.70 5.80
N GLY A 60 -3.96 9.74 5.51
CA GLY A 60 -3.52 10.91 4.74
C GLY A 60 -3.42 10.70 3.24
N GLU A 61 -3.59 9.47 2.74
CA GLU A 61 -3.70 9.21 1.30
C GLU A 61 -4.93 9.91 0.72
N ARG A 62 -4.78 10.50 -0.47
CA ARG A 62 -5.90 11.08 -1.24
C ARG A 62 -6.65 9.96 -1.96
N PHE A 63 -7.97 10.07 -1.95
CA PHE A 63 -8.88 9.18 -2.66
C PHE A 63 -9.92 10.00 -3.43
N ASP A 64 -9.99 9.78 -4.73
CA ASP A 64 -10.90 10.50 -5.63
C ASP A 64 -12.20 9.73 -5.78
N VAL A 65 -13.25 10.20 -5.11
CA VAL A 65 -14.57 9.55 -5.05
C VAL A 65 -15.39 9.87 -6.29
N LEU A 66 -15.82 8.84 -6.99
CA LEU A 66 -16.69 8.94 -8.16
C LEU A 66 -18.17 8.95 -7.76
N LEU A 67 -18.55 8.09 -6.82
CA LEU A 67 -19.91 7.96 -6.29
C LEU A 67 -19.92 7.35 -4.90
N GLU A 68 -21.05 7.46 -4.21
CA GLU A 68 -21.30 6.79 -2.94
C GLU A 68 -22.52 5.88 -3.05
N GLN A 69 -22.47 4.76 -2.34
CA GLN A 69 -23.54 3.77 -2.28
C GLN A 69 -23.43 2.99 -0.96
N ASP A 70 -24.55 2.81 -0.26
CA ASP A 70 -24.67 1.91 0.90
C ASP A 70 -23.63 2.16 2.02
N GLY A 71 -23.23 3.43 2.23
CA GLY A 71 -22.21 3.79 3.24
C GLY A 71 -20.76 3.64 2.75
N TYR A 72 -20.56 3.34 1.47
CA TYR A 72 -19.25 3.22 0.84
C TYR A 72 -19.05 4.27 -0.25
N SER A 73 -17.80 4.69 -0.43
CA SER A 73 -17.38 5.52 -1.55
C SER A 73 -16.65 4.66 -2.58
N PHE A 74 -17.10 4.66 -3.84
CA PHE A 74 -16.35 4.11 -4.96
C PHE A 74 -15.44 5.18 -5.54
N GLY A 75 -14.17 4.87 -5.71
CA GLY A 75 -13.19 5.86 -6.14
C GLY A 75 -11.84 5.27 -6.51
N GLN A 76 -10.87 6.16 -6.70
CA GLN A 76 -9.50 5.83 -7.08
C GLN A 76 -8.49 6.36 -6.07
N ALA A 77 -7.56 5.51 -5.66
CA ALA A 77 -6.43 5.88 -4.82
C ALA A 77 -5.42 6.70 -5.62
N ALA A 78 -5.06 7.89 -5.13
CA ALA A 78 -4.10 8.75 -5.83
C ALA A 78 -2.66 8.19 -5.84
N ARG A 79 -2.33 7.27 -4.92
CA ARG A 79 -0.96 6.76 -4.77
C ARG A 79 -0.54 5.83 -5.91
N ASP A 80 -1.39 4.86 -6.25
CA ASP A 80 -1.08 3.78 -7.18
C ASP A 80 -2.15 3.63 -8.27
N GLY A 81 -3.17 4.51 -8.28
CA GLY A 81 -4.26 4.47 -9.25
C GLY A 81 -5.29 3.38 -8.98
N TYR A 82 -5.23 2.69 -7.83
CA TYR A 82 -6.09 1.54 -7.59
C TYR A 82 -7.54 1.95 -7.33
N VAL A 83 -8.49 1.29 -7.99
CA VAL A 83 -9.92 1.57 -7.95
C VAL A 83 -10.65 0.55 -7.07
N GLY A 84 -11.58 1.02 -6.24
CA GLY A 84 -12.42 0.14 -5.43
C GLY A 84 -13.34 0.89 -4.47
N TRP A 85 -13.92 0.15 -3.53
CA TRP A 85 -14.87 0.65 -2.54
C TRP A 85 -14.21 0.80 -1.17
N VAL A 86 -14.37 1.97 -0.55
CA VAL A 86 -13.88 2.25 0.81
C VAL A 86 -15.06 2.68 1.69
N PRO A 87 -15.11 2.30 2.99
CA PRO A 87 -16.13 2.83 3.89
C PRO A 87 -16.08 4.36 3.91
N ALA A 88 -17.22 5.01 3.72
CA ALA A 88 -17.28 6.47 3.59
C ALA A 88 -16.81 7.18 4.87
N GLU A 89 -17.04 6.58 6.04
CA GLU A 89 -16.58 7.12 7.32
C GLU A 89 -15.05 7.12 7.49
N ALA A 90 -14.33 6.36 6.66
CA ALA A 90 -12.86 6.36 6.67
C ALA A 90 -12.26 7.56 5.92
N LEU A 91 -13.09 8.35 5.24
CA LEU A 91 -12.69 9.50 4.44
C LEU A 91 -13.14 10.82 5.08
N SER A 92 -12.42 11.89 4.79
CA SER A 92 -12.76 13.24 5.22
C SER A 92 -12.34 14.28 4.19
N GLY A 93 -13.21 15.28 3.99
CA GLY A 93 -13.00 16.38 3.06
C GLY A 93 -12.94 17.75 3.77
N PRO A 94 -12.35 18.77 3.12
CA PRO A 94 -11.49 18.66 1.93
C PRO A 94 -10.14 17.98 2.28
N PRO A 95 -9.37 17.50 1.30
CA PRO A 95 -8.03 16.97 1.54
C PRO A 95 -7.10 18.05 2.07
N ILE A 96 -6.26 17.69 3.04
CA ILE A 96 -5.20 18.58 3.53
C ILE A 96 -3.89 18.08 2.92
N LEU A 97 -3.15 18.98 2.26
CA LEU A 97 -1.90 18.61 1.59
C LEU A 97 -0.90 18.07 2.63
N PRO A 98 -0.43 16.81 2.49
CA PRO A 98 0.55 16.26 3.41
C PRO A 98 1.88 17.03 3.32
N THR A 99 2.56 17.14 4.46
CA THR A 99 3.89 17.79 4.55
C THR A 99 4.97 16.77 4.91
N HIS A 100 4.59 15.71 5.60
CA HIS A 100 5.48 14.67 6.10
C HIS A 100 4.93 13.27 5.81
N ARG A 101 5.79 12.28 5.89
CA ARG A 101 5.43 10.86 5.92
C ARG A 101 5.95 10.20 7.19
N VAL A 102 5.28 9.13 7.60
CA VAL A 102 5.77 8.24 8.65
C VAL A 102 6.92 7.39 8.10
N THR A 103 8.07 7.44 8.76
CA THR A 103 9.28 6.65 8.44
C THR A 103 9.51 5.49 9.42
N ALA A 104 8.93 5.56 10.62
CA ALA A 104 8.89 4.42 11.53
C ALA A 104 8.01 3.30 10.95
N LEU A 105 8.30 2.03 11.31
CA LEU A 105 7.45 0.91 10.87
C LEU A 105 6.02 1.07 11.40
N ARG A 106 5.93 1.51 12.66
CA ARG A 106 4.72 1.77 13.44
C ARG A 106 4.97 2.98 14.34
N THR A 107 3.99 3.86 14.46
CA THR A 107 4.01 4.95 15.44
C THR A 107 2.61 5.25 15.95
N TYR A 108 2.52 5.58 17.24
CA TYR A 108 1.30 6.16 17.79
C TYR A 108 1.26 7.66 17.57
N ALA A 109 0.05 8.22 17.46
CA ALA A 109 -0.21 9.61 17.78
C ALA A 109 -0.93 9.68 19.14
N PHE A 110 -0.64 10.72 19.93
CA PHE A 110 -1.17 10.91 21.27
C PHE A 110 -2.10 12.13 21.34
N SER A 111 -3.00 12.18 22.33
CA SER A 111 -3.95 13.30 22.46
C SER A 111 -3.29 14.62 22.87
N GLN A 112 -2.10 14.56 23.49
CA GLN A 112 -1.25 15.71 23.81
C GLN A 112 0.21 15.41 23.47
N ALA A 113 1.09 16.42 23.55
CA ALA A 113 2.55 16.29 23.37
C ALA A 113 3.22 15.51 24.53
N ASN A 114 2.72 14.30 24.81
CA ASN A 114 3.13 13.45 25.93
C ASN A 114 2.77 11.99 25.65
N ILE A 115 3.77 11.10 25.63
CA ILE A 115 3.62 9.66 25.40
C ILE A 115 2.74 8.94 26.43
N LYS A 116 2.46 9.55 27.58
CA LYS A 116 1.61 8.98 28.64
C LYS A 116 0.13 9.31 28.45
N THR A 117 -0.23 10.10 27.44
CA THR A 117 -1.62 10.47 27.15
C THR A 117 -2.27 9.47 26.20
N THR A 118 -3.60 9.56 26.07
CA THR A 118 -4.39 8.63 25.27
C THR A 118 -3.86 8.53 23.83
N PRO A 119 -3.53 7.32 23.35
CA PRO A 119 -3.26 7.12 21.93
C PRO A 119 -4.51 7.40 21.09
N VAL A 120 -4.37 8.21 20.05
CA VAL A 120 -5.43 8.58 19.10
C VAL A 120 -5.50 7.58 17.95
N GLY A 121 -4.36 7.01 17.55
CA GLY A 121 -4.28 6.04 16.47
C GLY A 121 -2.90 5.43 16.35
N LEU A 122 -2.82 4.32 15.63
CA LEU A 122 -1.59 3.63 15.27
C LEU A 122 -1.38 3.73 13.77
N TYR A 123 -0.29 4.35 13.35
CA TYR A 123 0.00 4.68 11.97
C TYR A 123 1.21 3.87 11.50
N SER A 124 1.16 3.42 10.25
CA SER A 124 2.19 2.59 9.64
C SER A 124 3.15 3.41 8.79
N LEU A 125 4.31 2.81 8.49
CA LEU A 125 5.24 3.28 7.46
C LEU A 125 4.50 3.77 6.21
N ASN A 126 4.98 4.86 5.60
CA ASN A 126 4.43 5.50 4.40
C ASN A 126 3.06 6.17 4.54
N ALA A 127 2.42 6.15 5.72
CA ALA A 127 1.30 7.04 6.01
C ALA A 127 1.71 8.51 5.86
N LEU A 128 0.77 9.35 5.43
CA LEU A 128 1.01 10.75 5.12
C LEU A 128 0.38 11.64 6.19
N VAL A 129 1.07 12.69 6.62
CA VAL A 129 0.59 13.60 7.67
C VAL A 129 0.83 15.06 7.32
N THR A 130 -0.05 15.94 7.77
CA THR A 130 0.13 17.40 7.69
C THR A 130 0.47 17.93 9.08
N ILE A 131 1.70 18.41 9.29
CA ILE A 131 2.13 18.95 10.57
C ILE A 131 1.69 20.39 10.73
N GLU A 132 1.00 20.68 11.83
CA GLU A 132 0.42 21.99 12.16
C GLU A 132 1.22 22.73 13.23
N ALA A 133 1.88 21.98 14.12
CA ALA A 133 2.65 22.54 15.23
C ALA A 133 3.72 21.55 15.71
N THR A 134 4.73 22.07 16.39
CA THR A 134 5.75 21.27 17.09
C THR A 134 5.88 21.72 18.53
N GLU A 135 6.10 20.78 19.44
CA GLU A 135 6.34 21.03 20.85
C GLU A 135 7.40 20.05 21.36
N GLY A 136 8.61 20.55 21.60
CA GLY A 136 9.76 19.70 21.94
C GLY A 136 9.99 18.63 20.87
N ARG A 137 9.90 17.36 21.26
CA ARG A 137 10.07 16.20 20.36
C ARG A 137 8.77 15.71 19.70
N PHE A 138 7.67 16.44 19.85
CA PHE A 138 6.38 16.05 19.30
C PHE A 138 5.97 16.96 18.14
N ALA A 139 5.29 16.37 17.15
CA ALA A 139 4.70 17.07 16.02
C ALA A 139 3.20 16.79 15.98
N ARG A 140 2.37 17.83 16.04
CA ARG A 140 0.91 17.71 15.92
C ARG A 140 0.54 17.59 14.45
N ALA A 141 -0.21 16.55 14.10
CA ALA A 141 -0.74 16.38 12.76
C ALA A 141 -2.24 16.67 12.68
N ALA A 142 -2.67 17.31 11.59
CA ALA A 142 -4.08 17.56 11.28
C ALA A 142 -4.87 16.23 11.23
N ARG A 143 -6.09 16.23 11.78
CA ARG A 143 -7.00 15.06 11.83
C ARG A 143 -6.42 13.80 12.50
N ALA A 144 -5.35 13.97 13.27
CA ALA A 144 -4.73 12.92 14.06
C ALA A 144 -4.37 13.49 15.46
N GLY A 145 -3.19 13.16 15.98
CA GLY A 145 -2.70 13.66 17.24
C GLY A 145 -1.24 14.09 17.17
N TRP A 146 -0.57 14.00 18.31
CA TRP A 146 0.84 14.31 18.48
C TRP A 146 1.70 13.07 18.23
N PHE A 147 2.51 13.11 17.19
CA PHE A 147 3.48 12.09 16.85
C PHE A 147 4.82 12.38 17.52
N VAL A 148 5.61 11.33 17.75
CA VAL A 148 7.05 11.50 18.01
C VAL A 148 7.71 11.98 16.72
N ALA A 149 8.32 13.16 16.73
CA ALA A 149 8.82 13.83 15.53
C ALA A 149 9.90 13.02 14.80
N GLU A 150 10.71 12.24 15.53
CA GLU A 150 11.73 11.37 14.93
C GLU A 150 11.16 10.23 14.07
N HIS A 151 9.85 9.94 14.17
CA HIS A 151 9.18 8.93 13.35
C HIS A 151 8.67 9.49 12.02
N LEU A 152 8.93 10.77 11.74
CA LEU A 152 8.44 11.48 10.57
C LEU A 152 9.62 12.04 9.76
N ALA A 153 9.40 12.17 8.46
CA ALA A 153 10.30 12.93 7.58
C ALA A 153 9.48 13.81 6.63
N PRO A 154 9.95 15.01 6.27
CA PRO A 154 9.35 15.81 5.21
C PRO A 154 9.21 14.99 3.92
N ILE A 155 8.11 15.19 3.20
CA ILE A 155 7.89 14.54 1.91
C ILE A 155 9.02 14.91 0.94
N GLY A 156 9.50 13.93 0.18
CA GLY A 156 10.59 14.12 -0.78
C GLY A 156 12.00 14.06 -0.17
N THR A 157 12.15 13.81 1.13
CA THR A 157 13.46 13.79 1.81
C THR A 157 13.68 12.51 2.61
N GLY A 158 14.92 12.10 2.86
CA GLY A 158 15.23 11.00 3.79
C GLY A 158 14.66 9.64 3.37
N PHE A 159 14.65 9.35 2.07
CA PHE A 159 14.26 8.03 1.56
C PHE A 159 15.28 6.98 1.97
N GLU A 160 14.79 5.78 2.23
CA GLU A 160 15.63 4.60 2.42
C GLU A 160 16.32 4.26 1.08
N THR A 161 17.45 3.57 1.13
CA THR A 161 18.21 3.19 -0.09
C THR A 161 18.24 1.68 -0.32
N ASP A 162 17.64 0.90 0.57
CA ASP A 162 17.67 -0.56 0.56
C ASP A 162 16.25 -1.12 0.78
N PRO A 163 15.48 -1.37 -0.30
CA PRO A 163 14.11 -1.88 -0.16
C PRO A 163 14.08 -3.25 0.52
N ALA A 164 15.09 -4.11 0.32
CA ALA A 164 15.19 -5.39 1.01
C ALA A 164 15.39 -5.19 2.53
N GLY A 165 16.17 -4.17 2.92
CA GLY A 165 16.32 -3.75 4.31
C GLY A 165 15.01 -3.25 4.91
N VAL A 166 14.22 -2.50 4.14
CA VAL A 166 12.89 -2.06 4.56
C VAL A 166 11.94 -3.25 4.72
N ALA A 167 11.91 -4.17 3.77
CA ALA A 167 11.08 -5.37 3.82
C ALA A 167 11.39 -6.24 5.06
N LEU A 168 12.68 -6.36 5.42
CA LEU A 168 13.10 -7.07 6.64
C LEU A 168 12.53 -6.48 7.94
N ARG A 169 12.21 -5.18 7.98
CA ARG A 169 11.57 -4.56 9.16
C ARG A 169 10.18 -5.16 9.43
N PHE A 170 9.54 -5.77 8.43
CA PHE A 170 8.23 -6.42 8.57
C PHE A 170 8.32 -7.89 8.98
N LEU A 171 9.50 -8.46 9.27
CA LEU A 171 9.60 -9.85 9.70
C LEU A 171 8.66 -10.18 10.87
N GLY A 172 7.90 -11.26 10.71
CA GLY A 172 6.86 -11.68 11.65
C GLY A 172 5.53 -10.92 11.55
N ALA A 173 5.41 -9.90 10.69
CA ALA A 173 4.11 -9.28 10.42
C ALA A 173 3.15 -10.32 9.82
N PRO A 174 1.90 -10.44 10.33
CA PRO A 174 0.94 -11.40 9.82
C PRO A 174 0.63 -11.20 8.34
N TYR A 175 0.41 -12.31 7.62
CA TYR A 175 -0.13 -12.25 6.27
C TYR A 175 -1.59 -11.81 6.31
N LEU A 176 -1.93 -10.78 5.54
CA LEU A 176 -3.29 -10.30 5.39
C LEU A 176 -3.57 -9.96 3.93
N TRP A 177 -4.48 -10.71 3.31
CA TRP A 177 -4.93 -10.48 1.94
C TRP A 177 -5.40 -9.04 1.71
N GLY A 178 -4.90 -8.37 0.68
CA GLY A 178 -5.17 -6.96 0.40
C GLY A 178 -4.44 -5.98 1.34
N GLY A 179 -3.73 -6.47 2.36
CA GLY A 179 -3.08 -5.65 3.37
C GLY A 179 -1.87 -4.88 2.86
N ARG A 180 -1.65 -3.68 3.42
CA ARG A 180 -0.57 -2.74 3.08
C ARG A 180 0.09 -2.11 4.31
N GLU A 181 -0.31 -2.50 5.51
CA GLU A 181 0.13 -1.84 6.72
C GLU A 181 1.00 -2.76 7.57
N SER A 182 1.67 -2.19 8.56
CA SER A 182 2.58 -2.96 9.40
C SER A 182 1.90 -4.06 10.20
N LEU A 183 0.63 -3.92 10.60
CA LEU A 183 -0.12 -4.95 11.34
C LEU A 183 -0.54 -6.15 10.47
N GLY A 184 -0.51 -5.99 9.15
CA GLY A 184 -0.91 -7.04 8.22
C GLY A 184 -0.75 -6.58 6.79
N LEU A 185 -0.06 -7.41 6.02
CA LEU A 185 0.22 -7.16 4.61
C LEU A 185 0.29 -8.47 3.82
N ASP A 186 0.06 -8.39 2.51
CA ASP A 186 0.27 -9.50 1.59
C ASP A 186 1.59 -9.37 0.84
N CYS A 187 1.85 -10.32 -0.07
CA CYS A 187 3.11 -10.42 -0.80
C CYS A 187 3.47 -9.14 -1.57
N SER A 188 2.54 -8.65 -2.39
CA SER A 188 2.75 -7.44 -3.19
C SER A 188 2.66 -6.17 -2.35
N GLY A 189 1.90 -6.17 -1.25
CA GLY A 189 1.89 -5.11 -0.24
C GLY A 189 3.24 -4.93 0.44
N LEU A 190 3.98 -6.01 0.73
CA LEU A 190 5.36 -5.93 1.26
C LEU A 190 6.28 -5.18 0.31
N VAL A 191 6.31 -5.63 -0.95
CA VAL A 191 7.14 -5.04 -2.01
C VAL A 191 6.77 -3.57 -2.20
N GLN A 192 5.48 -3.25 -2.24
CA GLN A 192 4.99 -1.89 -2.42
C GLN A 192 5.42 -0.97 -1.28
N GLN A 193 5.32 -1.42 -0.02
CA GLN A 193 5.74 -0.62 1.13
C GLN A 193 7.26 -0.41 1.18
N ALA A 194 8.03 -1.43 0.85
CA ALA A 194 9.49 -1.35 0.78
C ALA A 194 9.97 -0.36 -0.29
N LEU A 195 9.42 -0.44 -1.51
CA LEU A 195 9.77 0.46 -2.61
C LEU A 195 9.31 1.90 -2.35
N ASN A 196 8.09 2.09 -1.82
CA ASN A 196 7.59 3.41 -1.47
C ASN A 196 8.46 4.12 -0.41
N ALA A 197 8.99 3.38 0.57
CA ALA A 197 9.89 3.95 1.57
C ALA A 197 11.24 4.41 0.97
N CYS A 198 11.61 3.84 -0.17
CA CYS A 198 12.78 4.23 -0.97
C CYS A 198 12.46 5.26 -2.06
N GLY A 199 11.23 5.78 -2.10
CA GLY A 199 10.81 6.76 -3.11
C GLY A 199 10.55 6.17 -4.50
N VAL A 200 10.43 4.85 -4.62
CA VAL A 200 10.13 4.15 -5.86
C VAL A 200 8.63 3.82 -5.91
N ALA A 201 7.94 4.33 -6.92
CA ALA A 201 6.53 4.04 -7.13
C ALA A 201 6.31 2.58 -7.51
N CYS A 202 5.27 1.96 -6.96
CA CYS A 202 5.00 0.54 -7.14
C CYS A 202 3.48 0.29 -7.25
N PRO A 203 2.98 -0.36 -8.33
CA PRO A 203 1.61 -0.82 -8.43
C PRO A 203 1.25 -1.80 -7.32
N ARG A 204 -0.05 -1.99 -7.11
CA ARG A 204 -0.56 -2.79 -6.00
C ARG A 204 -0.38 -4.29 -6.19
N ASP A 205 -0.65 -4.80 -7.38
CA ASP A 205 -0.81 -6.24 -7.60
C ASP A 205 0.43 -6.88 -8.22
N THR A 206 0.67 -8.13 -7.85
CA THR A 206 1.79 -8.94 -8.31
C THR A 206 1.94 -8.97 -9.83
N ASP A 207 0.84 -9.07 -10.58
CA ASP A 207 0.87 -9.09 -12.05
C ASP A 207 1.27 -7.74 -12.64
N MET A 208 0.84 -6.63 -12.04
CA MET A 208 1.28 -5.28 -12.41
C MET A 208 2.74 -5.04 -12.04
N GLN A 209 3.17 -5.51 -10.86
CA GLN A 209 4.55 -5.40 -10.38
C GLN A 209 5.52 -6.18 -11.29
N ALA A 210 5.09 -7.33 -11.84
CA ALA A 210 5.89 -8.11 -12.78
C ALA A 210 6.14 -7.40 -14.14
N ALA A 211 5.46 -6.28 -14.41
CA ALA A 211 5.69 -5.43 -15.57
C ALA A 211 6.62 -4.24 -15.28
N MET A 212 7.02 -4.01 -14.03
CA MET A 212 7.94 -2.93 -13.66
C MET A 212 9.40 -3.30 -13.88
N GLY A 213 10.24 -2.26 -13.87
CA GLY A 213 11.69 -2.41 -13.79
C GLY A 213 12.27 -3.09 -15.03
N SER A 214 13.44 -3.70 -14.86
CA SER A 214 14.12 -4.46 -15.92
C SER A 214 13.94 -5.97 -15.73
N ALA A 215 13.69 -6.68 -16.84
CA ALA A 215 13.76 -8.13 -16.85
C ALA A 215 15.20 -8.59 -16.65
N ILE A 216 15.39 -9.60 -15.80
CA ILE A 216 16.69 -10.24 -15.54
C ILE A 216 16.56 -11.76 -15.59
N GLU A 217 17.67 -12.44 -15.76
CA GLU A 217 17.74 -13.89 -15.65
C GLU A 217 17.88 -14.34 -14.18
N ALA A 218 17.46 -15.56 -13.86
CA ALA A 218 17.53 -16.10 -12.50
C ALA A 218 18.95 -16.10 -11.92
N ALA A 219 19.97 -16.29 -12.77
CA ALA A 219 21.37 -16.29 -12.38
C ALA A 219 21.91 -14.90 -12.00
N GLU A 220 21.17 -13.83 -12.32
CA GLU A 220 21.55 -12.44 -12.04
C GLU A 220 20.92 -11.91 -10.74
N LEU A 221 20.17 -12.75 -10.01
CA LEU A 221 19.46 -12.33 -8.80
C LEU A 221 20.44 -11.82 -7.72
N THR A 222 20.13 -10.62 -7.24
CA THR A 222 20.85 -9.92 -6.19
C THR A 222 19.86 -9.27 -5.22
N ARG A 223 20.37 -8.70 -4.13
CA ARG A 223 19.56 -8.00 -3.12
C ARG A 223 18.65 -6.93 -3.75
N GLY A 224 17.37 -6.99 -3.42
CA GLY A 224 16.35 -6.05 -3.89
C GLY A 224 15.61 -6.49 -5.16
N ASP A 225 16.14 -7.49 -5.88
CA ASP A 225 15.46 -8.06 -7.04
C ASP A 225 14.19 -8.81 -6.60
N LEU A 226 13.20 -8.87 -7.49
CA LEU A 226 11.89 -9.46 -7.24
C LEU A 226 11.74 -10.78 -8.00
N VAL A 227 11.21 -11.78 -7.31
CA VAL A 227 10.86 -13.09 -7.88
C VAL A 227 9.35 -13.25 -7.88
N PHE A 228 8.79 -13.56 -9.04
CA PHE A 228 7.35 -13.68 -9.25
C PHE A 228 6.93 -15.12 -9.51
N TRP A 229 5.77 -15.48 -9.00
CA TRP A 229 5.01 -16.69 -9.35
C TRP A 229 3.60 -16.28 -9.75
N LYS A 230 2.78 -17.24 -10.19
CA LYS A 230 1.35 -17.03 -10.39
C LYS A 230 0.69 -16.61 -9.06
N GLY A 231 0.39 -15.31 -8.93
CA GLY A 231 -0.29 -14.74 -7.76
C GLY A 231 0.60 -14.49 -6.53
N HIS A 232 1.92 -14.57 -6.65
CA HIS A 232 2.83 -14.35 -5.52
C HIS A 232 4.11 -13.62 -5.93
N VAL A 233 4.70 -12.86 -5.01
CA VAL A 233 5.99 -12.18 -5.18
C VAL A 233 6.84 -12.28 -3.91
N GLY A 234 8.15 -12.34 -4.08
CA GLY A 234 9.12 -12.17 -3.00
C GLY A 234 10.27 -11.25 -3.41
N MET A 235 10.97 -10.71 -2.41
CA MET A 235 12.10 -9.81 -2.61
C MET A 235 13.39 -10.48 -2.14
N MET A 236 14.40 -10.53 -2.98
CA MET A 236 15.70 -11.12 -2.68
C MET A 236 16.44 -10.29 -1.62
N LEU A 237 17.05 -10.99 -0.66
CA LEU A 237 17.93 -10.40 0.35
C LEU A 237 19.40 -10.50 -0.05
N ASP A 238 19.72 -11.53 -0.82
CA ASP A 238 21.03 -11.92 -1.35
C ASP A 238 20.79 -12.95 -2.49
N GLU A 239 21.82 -13.66 -2.92
CA GLU A 239 21.77 -14.62 -4.04
C GLU A 239 20.94 -15.89 -3.74
N ALA A 240 20.65 -16.17 -2.47
CA ALA A 240 20.07 -17.45 -2.05
C ALA A 240 18.80 -17.33 -1.21
N ARG A 241 18.50 -16.16 -0.62
CA ARG A 241 17.39 -15.96 0.31
C ARG A 241 16.49 -14.83 -0.12
N LEU A 242 15.20 -15.00 0.12
CA LEU A 242 14.19 -13.97 -0.11
C LEU A 242 13.38 -13.70 1.17
N VAL A 243 12.84 -12.49 1.26
CA VAL A 243 11.80 -12.13 2.21
C VAL A 243 10.47 -12.01 1.47
N HIS A 244 9.41 -12.55 2.06
CA HIS A 244 8.05 -12.41 1.54
C HIS A 244 6.98 -12.58 2.62
N ALA A 245 5.84 -11.92 2.45
CA ALA A 245 4.63 -12.21 3.19
C ALA A 245 3.86 -13.30 2.45
N ASN A 246 3.58 -14.44 3.07
CA ASN A 246 2.93 -15.55 2.38
C ASN A 246 1.85 -16.25 3.22
N GLY A 247 0.84 -16.79 2.53
CA GLY A 247 -0.26 -17.53 3.15
C GLY A 247 0.09 -18.93 3.67
N HIS A 248 1.28 -19.47 3.35
CA HIS A 248 1.72 -20.76 3.90
C HIS A 248 2.14 -20.61 5.37
N HIS A 249 2.93 -19.59 5.68
CA HIS A 249 3.38 -19.27 7.03
C HIS A 249 2.41 -18.35 7.77
N MET A 250 1.45 -17.76 7.05
CA MET A 250 0.58 -16.69 7.54
C MET A 250 1.36 -15.51 8.15
N ALA A 251 2.57 -15.25 7.64
CA ALA A 251 3.48 -14.25 8.14
C ALA A 251 4.48 -13.78 7.06
N THR A 252 5.19 -12.70 7.38
CA THR A 252 6.40 -12.27 6.67
C THR A 252 7.61 -13.03 7.18
N VAL A 253 8.26 -13.78 6.30
CA VAL A 253 9.36 -14.69 6.64
C VAL A 253 10.54 -14.54 5.67
N VAL A 254 11.70 -15.02 6.10
CA VAL A 254 12.85 -15.27 5.22
C VAL A 254 12.94 -16.78 4.95
N GLU A 255 13.05 -17.16 3.69
CA GLU A 255 13.25 -18.55 3.27
C GLU A 255 14.38 -18.61 2.23
N PRO A 256 15.13 -19.73 2.14
CA PRO A 256 15.96 -20.03 0.98
C PRO A 256 15.09 -20.07 -0.29
N LEU A 257 15.53 -19.42 -1.36
CA LEU A 257 14.80 -19.34 -2.63
C LEU A 257 14.52 -20.73 -3.20
N ALA A 258 15.50 -21.63 -3.17
CA ALA A 258 15.34 -22.99 -3.66
C ALA A 258 14.23 -23.76 -2.92
N GLU A 259 14.13 -23.60 -1.60
CA GLU A 259 13.08 -24.23 -0.79
C GLU A 259 11.71 -23.61 -1.06
N ALA A 260 11.64 -22.28 -1.16
CA ALA A 260 10.42 -21.58 -1.53
C ALA A 260 9.91 -22.01 -2.92
N ILE A 261 10.80 -22.13 -3.92
CA ILE A 261 10.45 -22.62 -5.26
C ILE A 261 9.88 -24.04 -5.17
N ALA A 262 10.58 -24.97 -4.52
CA ALA A 262 10.13 -26.36 -4.41
C ALA A 262 8.77 -26.46 -3.69
N ARG A 263 8.59 -25.69 -2.61
CA ARG A 263 7.34 -25.66 -1.83
C ARG A 263 6.17 -25.09 -2.64
N ILE A 264 6.37 -23.97 -3.34
CA ILE A 264 5.33 -23.29 -4.14
C ILE A 264 4.93 -24.15 -5.34
N ASP A 265 5.89 -24.81 -5.98
CA ASP A 265 5.64 -25.75 -7.07
C ASP A 265 4.81 -26.95 -6.60
N ALA A 266 5.20 -27.58 -5.48
CA ALA A 266 4.46 -28.68 -4.87
C ALA A 266 3.03 -28.29 -4.44
N ALA A 267 2.80 -27.01 -4.13
CA ALA A 267 1.47 -26.46 -3.82
C ALA A 267 0.63 -26.12 -5.07
N GLY A 268 1.16 -26.34 -6.28
CA GLY A 268 0.43 -26.19 -7.56
C GLY A 268 0.48 -24.79 -8.18
N ALA A 269 1.24 -23.85 -7.61
CA ALA A 269 1.45 -22.52 -8.19
C ALA A 269 2.56 -22.49 -9.25
N GLY A 270 3.37 -23.55 -9.34
CA GLY A 270 4.39 -23.77 -10.36
C GLY A 270 5.73 -23.09 -10.07
N GLN A 271 6.59 -23.08 -11.09
CA GLN A 271 7.90 -22.40 -11.08
C GLN A 271 7.76 -20.87 -11.14
N PRO A 272 8.81 -20.11 -10.77
CA PRO A 272 8.82 -18.67 -10.98
C PRO A 272 8.51 -18.28 -12.42
N THR A 273 7.68 -17.26 -12.59
CA THR A 273 7.20 -16.78 -13.89
C THR A 273 7.96 -15.57 -14.40
N ALA A 274 8.61 -14.79 -13.52
CA ALA A 274 9.43 -13.65 -13.88
C ALA A 274 10.42 -13.29 -12.77
N TYR A 275 11.51 -12.63 -13.18
CA TYR A 275 12.46 -11.96 -12.30
C TYR A 275 12.60 -10.51 -12.75
N ARG A 276 12.59 -9.58 -11.80
CA ARG A 276 12.67 -8.13 -12.08
C ARG A 276 13.65 -7.42 -11.16
N ARG A 277 14.36 -6.45 -11.72
CA ARG A 277 15.13 -5.44 -10.98
C ARG A 277 14.36 -4.12 -10.99
N PRO A 278 13.81 -3.66 -9.85
CA PRO A 278 13.07 -2.41 -9.74
C PRO A 278 13.90 -1.17 -10.10
#